data_AF-A0A4R1AX64-F1
#
_entry.id   AF-A0A4R1AX64-F1
#
_cell.length_a   1.000
_cell.length_b   1.000
_cell.length_c   1.000
_cell.angle_alpha   90.00
_cell.angle_beta   90.00
_cell.angle_gamma   90.00
#
_symmetry.space_group_name_H-M   'P 1'
#
loop_
_entity.id
_entity.type
_entity.pdbx_description
1 polymer ?
#
loop_
_entity_poly.entity_id
_entity_poly.type
_entity_poly.pdbx_seq_one_letter_code
_entity_poly.pdbx_strand_id
1 'polypeptide(L)'
;MSKSEIFKKELLKLTEIFTEVDEQKRQLVEGLIEDAAFLKSENYELKEVLKEIGMVNFHPQQKQLQKPVEAAKQYLKNVNSYAVIIKTLNGVLNKNIIEDDDDMSEFE
;
A
#
# COMPACT_ATOMS: atom_id res chain seq x y z
N MET A 1 16.32 4.37 -7.90
CA MET A 1 15.46 5.26 -7.11
C MET A 1 15.82 5.12 -5.64
N SER A 2 15.80 6.21 -4.89
CA SER A 2 15.91 6.22 -3.43
C SER A 2 14.56 5.93 -2.78
N LYS A 3 14.57 5.53 -1.51
CA LYS A 3 13.35 5.37 -0.70
C LYS A 3 12.49 6.63 -0.70
N SER A 4 13.10 7.80 -0.57
CA SER A 4 12.39 9.09 -0.60
C SER A 4 11.69 9.32 -1.93
N GLU A 5 12.31 8.94 -3.05
CA GLU A 5 11.67 9.04 -4.38
C GLU A 5 10.47 8.09 -4.49
N ILE A 6 10.57 6.86 -3.95
CA ILE A 6 9.47 5.90 -3.94
C ILE A 6 8.30 6.40 -3.08
N PHE A 7 8.61 6.94 -1.89
CA PHE A 7 7.61 7.56 -1.02
C PHE A 7 6.87 8.68 -1.75
N LYS A 8 7.61 9.66 -2.29
CA LYS A 8 7.01 10.81 -2.98
C LYS A 8 6.18 10.38 -4.18
N LYS A 9 6.65 9.39 -4.95
CA LYS A 9 5.94 8.89 -6.12
C LYS A 9 4.63 8.20 -5.74
N GLU A 10 4.64 7.37 -4.70
CA GLU A 10 3.43 6.69 -4.25
C GLU A 10 2.44 7.67 -3.60
N LEU A 11 2.94 8.62 -2.79
CA LEU A 11 2.13 9.67 -2.20
C LEU A 11 1.43 10.48 -3.28
N LEU A 12 2.19 11.02 -4.24
CA LEU A 12 1.63 11.81 -5.35
C LEU A 12 0.56 11.03 -6.10
N LYS A 13 0.85 9.78 -6.48
CA LYS A 13 -0.09 8.91 -7.19
C LYS A 13 -1.39 8.72 -6.41
N LEU A 14 -1.32 8.43 -5.12
CA LEU A 14 -2.50 8.19 -4.29
C LEU A 14 -3.28 9.48 -4.05
N THR A 15 -2.62 10.62 -3.83
CA THR A 15 -3.27 11.92 -3.70
C THR A 15 -4.01 12.31 -4.97
N GLU A 16 -3.41 12.08 -6.16
CA GLU A 16 -4.04 12.34 -7.46
C GLU A 16 -5.32 11.52 -7.68
N ILE A 17 -5.36 10.26 -7.22
CA ILE A 17 -6.57 9.42 -7.33
C ILE A 17 -7.74 9.98 -6.49
N PHE A 18 -7.45 10.71 -5.42
CA PHE A 18 -8.44 11.23 -4.49
C PHE A 18 -8.81 12.71 -4.74
N THR A 19 -8.45 13.28 -5.90
CA THR A 19 -8.76 14.70 -6.20
C THR A 19 -10.25 14.96 -6.40
N GLU A 20 -10.98 13.99 -6.93
CA GLU A 20 -12.43 14.09 -7.23
C GLU A 20 -13.30 13.61 -6.05
N VAL A 21 -12.68 13.17 -4.96
CA VAL A 21 -13.39 12.77 -3.75
C VAL A 21 -13.81 13.99 -2.94
N ASP A 22 -15.03 13.97 -2.40
CA ASP A 22 -15.51 14.97 -1.45
C ASP A 22 -14.48 15.27 -0.36
N GLU A 23 -14.34 16.56 -0.01
CA GLU A 23 -13.28 17.04 0.87
C GLU A 23 -13.30 16.35 2.23
N GLN A 24 -14.48 16.10 2.82
CA GLN A 24 -14.57 15.47 4.14
C GLN A 24 -14.08 14.02 4.10
N LYS A 25 -14.46 13.29 3.04
CA LYS A 25 -14.02 11.90 2.83
C LYS A 25 -12.53 11.83 2.47
N ARG A 26 -11.99 12.82 1.77
CA ARG A 26 -10.56 12.92 1.47
C ARG A 26 -9.75 13.20 2.74
N GLN A 27 -10.19 14.14 3.58
CA GLN A 27 -9.55 14.42 4.87
C GLN A 27 -9.57 13.20 5.80
N LEU A 28 -10.66 12.42 5.78
CA LEU A 28 -10.77 11.18 6.56
C LEU A 28 -9.68 10.15 6.23
N VAL A 29 -9.20 10.10 4.99
CA VAL A 29 -8.26 9.08 4.51
C VAL A 29 -6.84 9.59 4.24
N GLU A 30 -6.55 10.86 4.51
CA GLU A 30 -5.23 11.47 4.26
C GLU A 30 -4.10 10.71 4.96
N GLY A 31 -4.26 10.37 6.24
CA GLY A 31 -3.27 9.57 6.97
C GLY A 31 -3.07 8.17 6.38
N LEU A 32 -4.12 7.54 5.83
CA LEU A 32 -4.00 6.25 5.16
C LEU A 32 -3.23 6.35 3.84
N ILE A 33 -3.36 7.47 3.13
CA ILE A 33 -2.59 7.74 1.91
C ILE A 33 -1.09 7.87 2.25
N GLU A 34 -0.76 8.62 3.30
CA GLU A 34 0.63 8.78 3.77
C GLU A 34 1.23 7.45 4.24
N ASP A 35 0.49 6.68 5.06
CA ASP A 35 0.92 5.37 5.54
C ASP A 35 1.13 4.37 4.39
N ALA A 36 0.26 4.39 3.38
CA ALA A 36 0.44 3.55 2.19
C ALA A 36 1.73 3.93 1.43
N ALA A 37 1.98 5.23 1.25
CA ALA A 37 3.20 5.71 0.60
C ALA A 37 4.46 5.35 1.40
N PHE A 38 4.40 5.50 2.72
CA PHE A 38 5.47 5.10 3.64
C PHE A 38 5.78 3.61 3.53
N LEU A 39 4.77 2.75 3.69
CA LEU A 39 4.93 1.29 3.59
C LEU A 39 5.43 0.84 2.21
N LYS A 40 5.03 1.52 1.13
CA LYS A 40 5.56 1.27 -0.21
C LYS A 40 7.06 1.51 -0.27
N SER A 41 7.52 2.59 0.35
CA SER A 41 8.93 2.98 0.38
C SER A 41 9.78 2.06 1.26
N GLU A 42 9.27 1.64 2.43
CA GLU A 42 9.90 0.63 3.29
C GLU A 42 10.02 -0.72 2.56
N ASN A 43 8.96 -1.12 1.86
CA ASN A 43 8.95 -2.35 1.07
C ASN A 43 9.93 -2.32 -0.09
N TYR A 44 10.25 -1.14 -0.63
CA TYR A 44 11.27 -1.01 -1.66
C TYR A 44 12.66 -1.35 -1.10
N GLU A 45 13.07 -0.77 0.02
CA GLU A 45 14.35 -1.10 0.65
C GLU A 45 14.45 -2.56 1.07
N LEU A 46 13.38 -3.09 1.69
CA LEU A 46 13.34 -4.51 2.05
C LEU A 46 13.47 -5.41 0.82
N LYS A 47 12.85 -5.05 -0.31
CA LYS A 47 13.02 -5.79 -1.57
C LYS A 47 14.45 -5.74 -2.07
N GLU A 48 15.14 -4.60 -2.01
CA GLU A 48 16.54 -4.52 -2.44
C GLU A 48 17.42 -5.47 -1.59
N VAL A 49 17.26 -5.46 -0.27
CA VAL A 49 17.97 -6.42 0.61
C VAL A 49 17.61 -7.87 0.24
N LEU A 50 16.33 -8.17 0.06
CA LEU A 50 15.86 -9.53 -0.25
C LEU A 50 16.28 -10.02 -1.65
N LYS A 51 16.58 -9.13 -2.60
CA LYS A 51 17.16 -9.52 -3.89
C LYS A 51 18.57 -10.08 -3.72
N GLU A 52 19.32 -9.58 -2.74
CA GLU A 52 20.68 -10.02 -2.46
C GLU A 52 20.71 -11.33 -1.67
N ILE A 53 19.91 -11.40 -0.59
CA ILE A 53 20.01 -12.51 0.38
C ILE A 53 18.92 -13.58 0.24
N GLY A 54 17.87 -13.30 -0.53
CA GLY A 54 16.69 -14.15 -0.63
C GLY A 54 15.73 -14.06 0.58
N MET A 55 14.55 -14.66 0.46
CA MET A 55 13.55 -14.65 1.54
C MET A 55 13.76 -15.72 2.61
N VAL A 56 14.51 -16.77 2.27
CA VAL A 56 14.77 -17.92 3.13
C VAL A 56 16.28 -18.15 3.18
N ASN A 57 16.81 -18.30 4.39
CA ASN A 57 18.19 -18.74 4.56
C ASN A 57 18.25 -20.25 4.36
N PHE A 58 18.97 -20.68 3.31
CA PHE A 58 19.14 -22.08 2.98
C PHE A 58 20.42 -22.64 3.60
N HIS A 59 20.26 -23.57 4.55
CA HIS A 59 21.42 -24.30 5.05
C HIS A 59 21.99 -25.19 3.94
N PRO A 60 23.30 -25.16 3.64
CA PRO A 60 23.88 -25.81 2.46
C PRO A 60 23.71 -27.33 2.45
N GLN A 61 23.60 -27.95 3.63
CA GLN A 61 23.60 -29.42 3.80
C GLN A 61 22.34 -29.98 4.48
N GLN A 62 21.63 -29.17 5.27
CA GLN A 62 20.58 -29.64 6.19
C GLN A 62 19.28 -28.92 5.86
N LYS A 63 18.50 -29.49 4.93
CA LYS A 63 17.30 -28.85 4.39
C LYS A 63 16.24 -28.51 5.45
N GLN A 64 16.20 -29.25 6.56
CA GLN A 64 15.30 -29.01 7.69
C GLN A 64 15.63 -27.75 8.51
N LEU A 65 16.82 -27.17 8.34
CA LEU A 65 17.26 -25.96 9.06
C LEU A 65 16.92 -24.65 8.31
N GLN A 66 16.21 -24.72 7.18
CA GLN A 66 15.79 -23.55 6.43
C GLN A 66 14.85 -22.66 7.26
N LYS A 67 15.09 -21.34 7.26
CA LYS A 67 14.27 -20.37 8.01
C LYS A 67 14.05 -19.09 7.21
N PRO A 68 12.85 -18.48 7.27
CA PRO A 68 12.64 -17.15 6.71
C PRO A 68 13.54 -16.11 7.40
N VAL A 69 14.11 -15.19 6.62
CA VAL A 69 14.88 -14.06 7.19
C VAL A 69 13.94 -13.01 7.77
N GLU A 70 14.40 -12.24 8.76
CA GLU A 70 13.55 -11.23 9.42
C GLU A 70 13.06 -10.15 8.45
N ALA A 71 13.91 -9.73 7.50
CA ALA A 71 13.54 -8.81 6.44
C ALA A 71 12.35 -9.35 5.61
N ALA A 72 12.29 -10.66 5.35
CA ALA A 72 11.20 -11.27 4.60
C ALA A 72 9.90 -11.27 5.41
N LYS A 73 9.98 -11.53 6.71
CA LYS A 73 8.81 -11.45 7.61
C LYS A 73 8.27 -10.03 7.70
N GLN A 74 9.16 -9.04 7.85
CA GLN A 74 8.75 -7.64 7.89
C GLN A 74 8.14 -7.18 6.56
N TYR A 75 8.77 -7.55 5.44
CA TYR A 75 8.24 -7.27 4.11
C TYR A 75 6.83 -7.82 3.93
N LEU A 76 6.58 -9.09 4.30
CA LEU A 76 5.24 -9.68 4.20
C LEU A 76 4.21 -8.98 5.09
N LYS A 77 4.59 -8.59 6.31
CA LYS A 77 3.71 -7.79 7.20
C LYS A 77 3.35 -6.46 6.57
N ASN A 78 4.35 -5.72 6.07
CA ASN A 78 4.15 -4.44 5.41
C ASN A 78 3.28 -4.55 4.16
N VAL A 79 3.50 -5.59 3.33
CA VAL A 79 2.66 -5.85 2.13
C VAL A 79 1.21 -6.10 2.52
N ASN A 80 0.96 -6.89 3.57
CA ASN A 80 -0.39 -7.15 4.05
C ASN A 80 -1.07 -5.86 4.55
N SER A 81 -0.37 -5.07 5.38
CA SER A 81 -0.89 -3.78 5.85
C SER A 81 -1.18 -2.83 4.70
N TYR A 82 -0.25 -2.71 3.74
CA TYR A 82 -0.45 -1.90 2.53
C TYR A 82 -1.68 -2.37 1.75
N ALA A 83 -1.87 -3.67 1.55
CA ALA A 83 -3.03 -4.21 0.84
C ALA A 83 -4.36 -3.89 1.56
N VAL A 84 -4.39 -3.96 2.89
CA VAL A 84 -5.57 -3.56 3.68
C VAL A 84 -5.85 -2.07 3.52
N ILE A 85 -4.82 -1.23 3.59
CA ILE A 85 -4.98 0.22 3.40
C ILE A 85 -5.53 0.53 2.01
N ILE A 86 -4.93 -0.04 0.95
CA ILE A 86 -5.42 0.14 -0.42
C ILE A 86 -6.88 -0.34 -0.57
N LYS A 87 -7.26 -1.45 0.06
CA LYS A 87 -8.66 -1.92 0.05
C LYS A 87 -9.60 -0.92 0.72
N THR A 88 -9.21 -0.34 1.86
CA THR A 88 -9.98 0.68 2.57
C THR A 88 -10.13 1.95 1.73
N LEU A 89 -9.03 2.42 1.12
CA LEU A 89 -9.01 3.57 0.21
C LEU A 89 -9.96 3.34 -0.98
N ASN A 90 -9.89 2.18 -1.63
CA ASN A 90 -10.81 1.82 -2.72
C ASN A 90 -12.28 1.78 -2.26
N GLY A 91 -12.54 1.38 -1.01
CA GLY A 91 -13.89 1.39 -0.44
C GLY A 91 -14.46 2.81 -0.33
N VAL A 92 -13.62 3.81 -0.05
CA VAL A 92 -14.04 5.22 -0.03
C VAL A 92 -14.29 5.73 -1.45
N LEU A 93 -13.39 5.42 -2.40
CA LEU A 93 -13.56 5.79 -3.81
C LEU A 93 -14.88 5.27 -4.38
N ASN A 94 -15.18 3.99 -4.19
CA ASN A 94 -16.40 3.38 -4.74
C ASN A 94 -17.69 3.96 -4.14
N LYS A 95 -17.66 4.43 -2.88
CA LYS A 95 -18.83 5.07 -2.26
C LYS A 95 -19.06 6.48 -2.79
N ASN A 96 -18.01 7.19 -3.21
CA ASN A 96 -18.17 8.48 -3.88
C ASN A 96 -18.89 8.33 -5.21
N ILE A 97 -18.47 7.35 -6.02
CA ILE A 97 -19.05 7.12 -7.35
C ILE A 97 -20.55 6.78 -7.27
N ILE A 98 -20.98 6.04 -6.23
CA ILE A 98 -22.38 5.64 -6.06
C ILE A 98 -23.25 6.82 -5.61
N GLU A 99 -22.73 7.70 -4.75
CA GLU A 99 -23.48 8.90 -4.31
C GLU A 99 -23.69 9.90 -5.47
N ASP A 100 -22.77 9.96 -6.43
CA ASP A 100 -22.91 10.81 -7.62
C ASP A 100 -23.91 10.25 -8.67
N ASP A 101 -24.15 8.93 -8.69
CA ASP A 101 -25.07 8.27 -9.64
C ASP A 101 -26.54 8.26 -9.17
N ASP A 102 -26.80 8.31 -7.85
CA ASP A 102 -28.17 8.26 -7.28
C ASP A 102 -28.96 9.59 -7.45
N ASP A 103 -28.28 10.68 -7.83
CA ASP A 103 -28.87 12.03 -7.97
C ASP A 103 -29.61 12.25 -9.31
N MET A 104 -29.77 11.21 -10.15
CA MET A 104 -30.54 11.28 -11.41
C MET A 104 -31.94 10.64 -11.33
N SER A 105 -32.47 10.44 -10.12
CA SER A 105 -33.72 9.71 -9.85
C SER A 105 -34.98 10.59 -9.67
N GLU A 106 -34.88 11.92 -9.75
CA GLU A 106 -35.97 12.83 -9.32
C GLU A 106 -36.88 13.38 -10.46
N PHE A 107 -36.96 12.68 -11.60
CA PHE A 107 -37.91 13.01 -12.68
C PHE A 107 -38.76 11.80 -13.11
N GLU A 108 -39.70 11.39 -12.25
CA GLU A 108 -40.93 10.68 -12.64
C GLU A 108 -42.17 11.25 -11.94
#